data_AF-A0A8J7PXB7-F1
#
_entry.id   AF-A0A8J7PXB7-F1
#
_cell.length_a   1.000
_cell.length_b   1.000
_cell.length_c   1.000
_cell.angle_alpha   90.00
_cell.angle_beta   90.00
_cell.angle_gamma   90.00
#
_symmetry.space_group_name_H-M   'P 1'
#
loop_
_entity.id
_entity.type
_entity.pdbx_description
1 polymer ?
#
loop_
_entity_poly.entity_id
_entity_poly.type
_entity_poly.pdbx_seq_one_letter_code
_entity_poly.pdbx_strand_id
1 'polypeptide(L)'
;MATTTSGARKLSGSAPKTAAGQRAGHPVDGATSGATAGDTVGARIRGFARRHWIFGLLLLAGVLLRAATVYAYWPAFWFRNDSNGYIAGASDPQPDGFGGANGIGYPAFLWLVHWTNSLAVVSIAQHVLGVALAVLIYAFLRRRGLPGWLASLGAATQLLDAQMVALEHYVLADSLFTLLITAAAILLLYNDKPGVFACVASSVLLVGGVLTRTIGIGLAGIFALYLIVRWAGWKRVVAFVLPVLVLLGGYLGWMHSEYGTFSFSRMQGLYLYSRTAQIADCDRLRLSAAERAFCPTTPVSKREDRGDWFLWNGPQMGLQRYTPAQQAAISGFAKQVIKQQPGDYLALVARDTAKYLLPGQPVTSWDTCVGGWWAMPAQLPDNSTTFQTRCKAL
;
A
#
# COMPACT_ATOMS: atom_id res chain seq x y z
N MET A 1 47.84 5.21 -32.41
CA MET A 1 48.27 4.65 -33.71
C MET A 1 47.19 3.65 -34.13
N ALA A 2 46.14 4.13 -34.81
CA ALA A 2 46.01 4.26 -36.28
C ALA A 2 45.81 2.87 -36.93
N THR A 3 44.55 2.47 -37.22
CA THR A 3 43.88 2.43 -38.57
C THR A 3 44.50 1.37 -39.51
N THR A 4 43.84 0.54 -40.33
CA THR A 4 42.46 0.42 -40.85
C THR A 4 42.38 -0.90 -41.64
N THR A 5 41.15 -1.40 -41.79
CA THR A 5 40.56 -2.41 -42.71
C THR A 5 41.13 -2.56 -44.13
N SER A 6 41.05 -3.78 -44.72
CA SER A 6 40.30 -4.10 -45.96
C SER A 6 40.69 -5.48 -46.58
N GLY A 7 39.72 -6.17 -47.22
CA GLY A 7 39.99 -6.87 -48.49
C GLY A 7 39.59 -8.34 -48.60
N ALA A 8 38.47 -8.60 -49.29
CA ALA A 8 37.99 -9.93 -49.71
C ALA A 8 38.52 -10.33 -51.11
N ARG A 9 38.65 -11.64 -51.40
CA ARG A 9 38.53 -12.18 -52.79
C ARG A 9 38.26 -13.69 -52.87
N LYS A 10 37.34 -14.06 -53.78
CA LYS A 10 36.92 -15.41 -54.23
C LYS A 10 37.91 -16.06 -55.21
N LEU A 11 37.95 -17.40 -55.25
CA LEU A 11 38.25 -18.30 -56.39
C LEU A 11 37.56 -19.66 -56.08
N SER A 12 36.54 -20.18 -56.78
CA SER A 12 36.43 -20.84 -58.11
C SER A 12 37.23 -22.15 -58.30
N GLY A 13 36.52 -23.24 -58.67
CA GLY A 13 37.05 -24.55 -59.12
C GLY A 13 36.03 -25.68 -58.86
N SER A 14 35.19 -26.08 -59.83
CA SER A 14 35.41 -27.12 -60.87
C SER A 14 34.79 -28.50 -60.51
N ALA A 15 33.80 -28.94 -61.29
CA ALA A 15 33.18 -30.28 -61.32
C ALA A 15 34.09 -31.30 -62.09
N PRO A 16 33.84 -32.64 -62.14
CA PRO A 16 32.67 -33.22 -62.86
C PRO A 16 32.10 -34.62 -62.42
N LYS A 17 30.83 -34.83 -62.79
CA LYS A 17 30.10 -36.02 -63.35
C LYS A 17 30.39 -37.47 -62.89
N THR A 18 29.31 -38.19 -62.54
CA THR A 18 28.80 -39.53 -63.01
C THR A 18 27.68 -39.97 -62.04
N ALA A 19 26.61 -40.71 -62.31
CA ALA A 19 26.05 -41.40 -63.47
C ALA A 19 24.54 -41.62 -63.20
N ALA A 20 23.77 -41.88 -64.24
CA ALA A 20 22.34 -42.17 -64.20
C ALA A 20 22.03 -43.57 -63.65
N GLY A 21 20.92 -43.71 -62.92
CA GLY A 21 20.31 -44.97 -62.52
C GLY A 21 18.85 -44.74 -62.13
N GLN A 22 17.93 -45.36 -62.86
CA GLN A 22 16.48 -45.14 -62.82
C GLN A 22 15.79 -46.31 -62.11
N ARG A 23 14.73 -46.01 -61.34
CA ARG A 23 13.52 -46.81 -61.00
C ARG A 23 13.33 -47.41 -59.59
N ALA A 24 12.03 -47.44 -59.24
CA ALA A 24 11.31 -47.97 -58.06
C ALA A 24 11.39 -47.09 -56.80
N GLY A 25 10.32 -46.64 -56.13
CA GLY A 25 8.94 -47.10 -56.05
C GLY A 25 8.60 -47.47 -54.60
N HIS A 26 7.75 -46.68 -53.93
CA HIS A 26 7.14 -46.82 -52.58
C HIS A 26 7.93 -46.35 -51.33
N PRO A 27 7.24 -45.96 -50.24
CA PRO A 27 6.00 -45.18 -50.14
C PRO A 27 6.22 -43.89 -49.29
N VAL A 28 5.30 -42.95 -49.45
CA VAL A 28 5.17 -41.77 -48.59
C VAL A 28 4.59 -42.24 -47.25
N ASP A 29 5.45 -42.49 -46.27
CA ASP A 29 5.01 -42.60 -44.88
C ASP A 29 4.66 -41.20 -44.37
N GLY A 30 3.38 -40.87 -44.57
CA GLY A 30 2.69 -39.82 -43.85
C GLY A 30 2.64 -40.16 -42.36
N ALA A 31 3.70 -39.84 -41.63
CA ALA A 31 3.60 -39.54 -40.21
C ALA A 31 3.15 -38.08 -40.07
N THR A 32 1.87 -37.83 -40.38
CA THR A 32 1.17 -36.66 -39.86
C THR A 32 1.18 -36.77 -38.34
N SER A 33 2.14 -36.10 -37.71
CA SER A 33 2.13 -35.82 -36.28
C SER A 33 0.95 -34.90 -35.98
N GLY A 34 -0.25 -35.47 -35.95
CA GLY A 34 -1.48 -34.85 -35.48
C GLY A 34 -1.44 -34.74 -33.96
N ALA A 35 -0.47 -33.99 -33.42
CA ALA A 35 -0.65 -33.40 -32.10
C ALA A 35 -1.79 -32.39 -32.28
N THR A 36 -3.01 -32.81 -31.96
CA THR A 36 -4.17 -31.92 -31.99
C THR A 36 -3.83 -30.72 -31.09
N ALA A 37 -4.17 -29.51 -31.51
CA ALA A 37 -3.89 -28.31 -30.73
C ALA A 37 -4.39 -28.42 -29.28
N GLY A 38 -5.43 -29.24 -29.02
CA GLY A 38 -5.95 -29.57 -27.69
C GLY A 38 -4.99 -30.36 -26.78
N ASP A 39 -4.23 -31.32 -27.31
CA ASP A 39 -3.28 -32.13 -26.52
C ASP A 39 -2.12 -31.28 -25.98
N THR A 40 -1.69 -30.29 -26.75
CA THR A 40 -0.62 -29.38 -26.36
C THR A 40 -1.05 -28.35 -25.31
N VAL A 41 -2.30 -27.88 -25.36
CA VAL A 41 -2.86 -26.96 -24.34
C VAL A 41 -3.08 -27.70 -23.02
N GLY A 42 -3.66 -28.90 -23.05
CA GLY A 42 -3.87 -29.71 -21.86
C GLY A 42 -2.56 -30.09 -21.16
N ALA A 43 -1.52 -30.46 -21.91
CA ALA A 43 -0.20 -30.74 -21.37
C ALA A 43 0.47 -29.49 -20.77
N ARG A 44 0.32 -28.31 -21.40
CA ARG A 44 0.83 -27.03 -20.89
C ARG A 44 0.12 -26.60 -19.60
N ILE A 45 -1.20 -26.73 -19.54
CA ILE A 45 -1.99 -26.43 -18.33
C ILE A 45 -1.58 -27.37 -17.19
N ARG A 46 -1.46 -28.68 -17.45
CA ARG A 46 -0.99 -29.65 -16.45
C ARG A 46 0.43 -29.35 -15.98
N GLY A 47 1.34 -29.01 -16.89
CA GLY A 47 2.71 -28.62 -16.55
C GLY A 47 2.77 -27.35 -15.70
N PHE A 48 1.96 -26.34 -16.04
CA PHE A 48 1.84 -25.10 -15.26
C PHE A 48 1.24 -25.37 -13.88
N ALA A 49 0.13 -26.10 -13.80
CA ALA A 49 -0.51 -26.47 -12.54
C ALA A 49 0.45 -27.24 -11.63
N ARG A 50 1.18 -28.23 -12.15
CA ARG A 50 2.20 -28.98 -11.38
C ARG A 50 3.39 -28.11 -10.94
N ARG A 51 3.70 -27.02 -11.66
CA ARG A 51 4.77 -26.09 -11.29
C ARG A 51 4.35 -25.08 -10.21
N HIS A 52 3.07 -24.75 -10.16
CA HIS A 52 2.50 -23.70 -9.32
C HIS A 52 1.52 -24.23 -8.25
N TRP A 53 1.48 -25.55 -8.03
CA TRP A 53 0.47 -26.19 -7.18
C TRP A 53 0.42 -25.65 -5.75
N ILE A 54 1.58 -25.37 -5.13
CA ILE A 54 1.65 -24.79 -3.78
C ILE A 54 0.95 -23.43 -3.77
N PHE A 55 1.27 -22.56 -4.74
CA PHE A 55 0.60 -21.28 -4.87
C PHE A 55 -0.89 -21.45 -5.15
N GLY A 56 -1.27 -22.39 -6.01
CA GLY A 56 -2.67 -22.70 -6.31
C GLY A 56 -3.48 -23.10 -5.07
N LEU A 57 -2.91 -23.94 -4.20
CA LEU A 57 -3.55 -24.34 -2.93
C LEU A 57 -3.71 -23.15 -1.98
N LEU A 58 -2.66 -22.33 -1.82
CA LEU A 58 -2.72 -21.14 -0.96
C LEU A 58 -3.70 -20.09 -1.51
N LEU A 59 -3.72 -19.90 -2.84
CA LEU A 59 -4.65 -19.00 -3.51
C LEU A 59 -6.10 -19.46 -3.29
N LEU A 60 -6.36 -20.76 -3.46
CA LEU A 60 -7.68 -21.33 -3.19
C LEU A 60 -8.07 -21.14 -1.72
N ALA A 61 -7.18 -21.45 -0.78
CA ALA A 61 -7.44 -21.26 0.65
C ALA A 61 -7.74 -19.78 0.97
N GLY A 62 -6.96 -18.84 0.43
CA GLY A 62 -7.16 -17.41 0.63
C GLY A 62 -8.47 -16.89 0.02
N VAL A 63 -8.89 -17.42 -1.14
CA VAL A 63 -10.18 -17.10 -1.76
C VAL A 63 -11.33 -17.65 -0.93
N LEU A 64 -11.23 -18.91 -0.46
CA LEU A 64 -12.25 -19.53 0.38
C LEU A 64 -12.40 -18.81 1.72
N LEU A 65 -11.29 -18.36 2.32
CA LEU A 65 -11.30 -17.57 3.55
C LEU A 65 -12.06 -16.24 3.37
N ARG A 66 -11.83 -15.56 2.25
CA ARG A 66 -12.55 -14.32 1.89
C ARG A 66 -14.03 -14.59 1.61
N ALA A 67 -14.35 -15.65 0.89
CA ALA A 67 -15.73 -16.06 0.64
C ALA A 67 -16.48 -16.39 1.95
N ALA A 68 -15.83 -17.11 2.86
CA ALA A 68 -16.38 -17.41 4.19
C ALA A 68 -16.59 -16.12 5.00
N THR A 69 -15.67 -15.16 4.92
CA THR A 69 -15.79 -13.85 5.59
C THR A 69 -17.00 -13.07 5.05
N VAL A 70 -17.14 -12.96 3.73
CA VAL A 70 -18.28 -12.29 3.09
C VAL A 70 -19.61 -12.97 3.45
N TYR A 71 -19.63 -14.30 3.49
CA TYR A 71 -20.82 -15.06 3.88
C TYR A 71 -21.20 -14.85 5.35
N ALA A 72 -20.22 -14.91 6.26
CA ALA A 72 -20.45 -14.81 7.70
C ALA A 72 -20.75 -13.38 8.16
N TYR A 73 -20.18 -12.37 7.50
CA TYR A 73 -20.20 -10.97 7.94
C TYR A 73 -20.80 -10.01 6.91
N TRP A 74 -21.87 -10.44 6.23
CA TRP A 74 -22.55 -9.61 5.25
C TRP A 74 -23.08 -8.28 5.83
N PRO A 75 -22.97 -7.14 5.12
CA PRO A 75 -22.33 -6.94 3.81
C PRO A 75 -20.84 -6.55 3.88
N ALA A 76 -20.41 -5.89 4.96
CA ALA A 76 -19.06 -5.37 5.17
C ALA A 76 -18.90 -5.00 6.64
N PHE A 77 -17.65 -4.94 7.13
CA PHE A 77 -17.38 -4.32 8.42
C PHE A 77 -17.39 -2.79 8.33
N TRP A 78 -17.79 -2.16 9.43
CA TRP A 78 -17.97 -0.71 9.52
C TRP A 78 -17.11 -0.10 10.61
N PHE A 79 -16.28 0.88 10.27
CA PHE A 79 -15.52 1.66 11.24
C PHE A 79 -16.15 3.05 11.37
N ARG A 80 -16.88 3.27 12.47
CA ARG A 80 -17.85 4.37 12.63
C ARG A 80 -17.35 5.75 12.14
N ASN A 81 -16.12 6.13 12.46
CA ASN A 81 -15.63 7.45 12.09
C ASN A 81 -15.16 7.49 10.62
N ASP A 82 -14.27 6.57 10.25
CA ASP A 82 -13.61 6.61 8.94
C ASP A 82 -14.54 6.19 7.81
N SER A 83 -15.30 5.09 7.98
CA SER A 83 -16.23 4.60 6.96
C SER A 83 -17.31 5.64 6.63
N ASN A 84 -17.84 6.34 7.65
CA ASN A 84 -18.76 7.47 7.45
C ASN A 84 -18.11 8.56 6.57
N GLY A 85 -16.87 8.95 6.89
CA GLY A 85 -16.14 9.98 6.17
C GLY A 85 -15.88 9.62 4.71
N TYR A 86 -15.53 8.37 4.45
CA TYR A 86 -15.27 7.88 3.10
C TYR A 86 -16.52 7.83 2.22
N ILE A 87 -17.63 7.33 2.75
CA ILE A 87 -18.91 7.26 2.01
C ILE A 87 -19.44 8.66 1.72
N ALA A 88 -19.39 9.56 2.69
CA ALA A 88 -19.79 10.95 2.49
C ALA A 88 -18.93 11.64 1.42
N GLY A 89 -17.60 11.46 1.46
CA GLY A 89 -16.68 12.00 0.46
C GLY A 89 -16.86 11.41 -0.94
N ALA A 90 -17.46 10.22 -1.07
CA ALA A 90 -17.80 9.65 -2.37
C ALA A 90 -19.06 10.28 -2.98
N SER A 91 -19.99 10.75 -2.15
CA SER A 91 -21.21 11.44 -2.58
C SER A 91 -20.99 12.94 -2.86
N ASP A 92 -20.11 13.58 -2.09
CA ASP A 92 -19.71 14.98 -2.28
C ASP A 92 -18.17 15.05 -2.34
N PRO A 93 -17.58 14.97 -3.55
CA PRO A 93 -16.14 14.92 -3.74
C PRO A 93 -15.52 16.29 -3.44
N GLN A 94 -15.25 16.52 -2.16
CA GLN A 94 -14.42 17.61 -1.68
C GLN A 94 -12.99 17.10 -1.49
N PRO A 95 -11.96 17.95 -1.64
CA PRO A 95 -10.59 17.46 -1.61
C PRO A 95 -10.17 16.92 -0.24
N ASP A 96 -10.97 17.08 0.82
CA ASP A 96 -10.65 16.58 2.15
C ASP A 96 -11.71 15.70 2.87
N GLY A 97 -12.85 15.39 2.22
CA GLY A 97 -13.89 14.51 2.76
C GLY A 97 -14.47 14.96 4.12
N PHE A 98 -15.58 14.36 4.58
CA PHE A 98 -16.22 14.79 5.85
C PHE A 98 -15.23 14.65 7.02
N GLY A 99 -14.72 15.78 7.52
CA GLY A 99 -13.75 15.85 8.62
C GLY A 99 -12.27 15.99 8.23
N GLY A 100 -11.92 16.13 6.96
CA GLY A 100 -10.56 16.53 6.56
C GLY A 100 -9.47 15.47 6.79
N ALA A 101 -9.83 14.24 7.17
CA ALA A 101 -8.91 13.26 7.76
C ALA A 101 -8.27 12.32 6.73
N ASN A 102 -9.00 12.05 5.64
CA ASN A 102 -8.68 10.98 4.69
C ASN A 102 -8.69 11.55 3.27
N GLY A 103 -7.63 11.27 2.48
CA GLY A 103 -7.51 11.83 1.14
C GLY A 103 -8.56 11.28 0.16
N ILE A 104 -8.70 11.92 -1.00
CA ILE A 104 -9.73 11.64 -2.02
C ILE A 104 -9.63 10.28 -2.72
N GLY A 105 -8.51 9.57 -2.58
CA GLY A 105 -8.22 8.37 -3.37
C GLY A 105 -9.22 7.23 -3.12
N TYR A 106 -9.56 6.97 -1.85
CA TYR A 106 -10.54 5.93 -1.52
C TYR A 106 -11.99 6.37 -1.79
N PRO A 107 -12.44 7.60 -1.46
CA PRO A 107 -13.72 8.10 -1.93
C PRO A 107 -13.91 8.02 -3.45
N ALA A 108 -12.89 8.31 -4.25
CA ALA A 108 -12.96 8.16 -5.70
C ALA A 108 -13.12 6.69 -6.14
N PHE A 109 -12.48 5.75 -5.43
CA PHE A 109 -12.70 4.32 -5.63
C PHE A 109 -14.14 3.91 -5.26
N LEU A 110 -14.66 4.38 -4.13
CA LEU A 110 -16.04 4.15 -3.72
C LEU A 110 -17.02 4.71 -4.74
N TRP A 111 -16.75 5.90 -5.27
CA TRP A 111 -17.52 6.49 -6.34
C TRP A 111 -17.54 5.59 -7.59
N LEU A 112 -16.39 5.04 -8.00
CA LEU A 112 -16.35 4.14 -9.15
C LEU A 112 -17.23 2.88 -8.99
N VAL A 113 -17.40 2.37 -7.76
CA VAL A 113 -18.22 1.19 -7.45
C VAL A 113 -19.63 1.53 -6.94
N HIS A 114 -19.96 2.83 -6.80
CA HIS A 114 -21.20 3.29 -6.17
C HIS A 114 -22.46 2.92 -6.95
N TRP A 115 -22.34 2.63 -8.25
CA TRP A 115 -23.48 2.38 -9.15
C TRP A 115 -24.37 1.20 -8.71
N THR A 116 -23.84 0.33 -7.84
CA THR A 116 -24.57 -0.80 -7.24
C THR A 116 -25.31 -0.45 -5.95
N ASN A 117 -25.02 0.69 -5.32
CA ASN A 117 -25.51 1.10 -3.99
C ASN A 117 -25.38 0.00 -2.92
N SER A 118 -24.37 -0.88 -3.04
CA SER A 118 -24.20 -2.04 -2.18
C SER A 118 -22.82 -2.07 -1.54
N LEU A 119 -22.78 -2.06 -0.20
CA LEU A 119 -21.55 -2.21 0.57
C LEU A 119 -20.90 -3.59 0.38
N ALA A 120 -21.68 -4.61 0.02
CA ALA A 120 -21.13 -5.93 -0.29
C ALA A 120 -20.27 -5.90 -1.55
N VAL A 121 -20.64 -5.08 -2.54
CA VAL A 121 -19.81 -4.92 -3.75
C VAL A 121 -18.48 -4.25 -3.40
N VAL A 122 -18.49 -3.29 -2.45
CA VAL A 122 -17.28 -2.64 -1.95
C VAL A 122 -16.35 -3.67 -1.28
N SER A 123 -16.86 -4.43 -0.31
CA SER A 123 -16.05 -5.44 0.42
C SER A 123 -15.55 -6.55 -0.52
N ILE A 124 -16.38 -7.04 -1.44
CA ILE A 124 -15.98 -8.02 -2.46
C ILE A 124 -14.90 -7.45 -3.37
N ALA A 125 -15.05 -6.21 -3.85
CA ALA A 125 -14.04 -5.56 -4.68
C ALA A 125 -12.70 -5.46 -3.93
N GLN A 126 -12.70 -5.08 -2.66
CA GLN A 126 -11.49 -5.01 -1.83
C GLN A 126 -10.83 -6.39 -1.63
N HIS A 127 -11.61 -7.44 -1.41
CA HIS A 127 -11.09 -8.81 -1.37
C HIS A 127 -10.43 -9.21 -2.69
N VAL A 128 -11.02 -8.82 -3.83
CA VAL A 128 -10.41 -9.04 -5.15
C VAL A 128 -9.10 -8.27 -5.29
N LEU A 129 -9.02 -7.03 -4.79
CA LEU A 129 -7.75 -6.26 -4.76
C LEU A 129 -6.67 -6.98 -3.94
N GLY A 130 -7.05 -7.55 -2.79
CA GLY A 130 -6.14 -8.33 -1.94
C GLY A 130 -5.62 -9.61 -2.62
N VAL A 131 -6.51 -10.35 -3.29
CA VAL A 131 -6.12 -11.53 -4.09
C VAL A 131 -5.24 -11.14 -5.27
N ALA A 132 -5.57 -10.05 -5.97
CA ALA A 132 -4.76 -9.53 -7.07
C ALA A 132 -3.35 -9.13 -6.59
N LEU A 133 -3.25 -8.49 -5.42
CA LEU A 133 -1.97 -8.16 -4.79
C LEU A 133 -1.13 -9.42 -4.52
N ALA A 134 -1.74 -10.48 -3.97
CA ALA A 134 -1.03 -11.74 -3.73
C ALA A 134 -0.49 -12.37 -5.02
N VAL A 135 -1.27 -12.33 -6.10
CA VAL A 135 -0.83 -12.81 -7.43
C VAL A 135 0.32 -11.96 -7.96
N LEU A 136 0.27 -10.64 -7.82
CA LEU A 136 1.34 -9.73 -8.22
C LEU A 136 2.64 -10.01 -7.45
N ILE A 137 2.56 -10.19 -6.12
CA ILE A 137 3.70 -10.56 -5.28
C ILE A 137 4.29 -11.88 -5.75
N TYR A 138 3.46 -12.91 -5.93
CA TYR A 138 3.92 -14.22 -6.41
C TYR A 138 4.65 -14.13 -7.76
N ALA A 139 4.03 -13.47 -8.73
CA ALA A 139 4.58 -13.30 -10.07
C ALA A 139 5.90 -12.53 -10.04
N PHE A 140 5.98 -11.47 -9.25
CA PHE A 140 7.20 -10.69 -9.03
C PHE A 140 8.33 -11.55 -8.46
N LEU A 141 8.08 -12.29 -7.37
CA LEU A 141 9.08 -13.13 -6.74
C LEU A 141 9.58 -14.24 -7.68
N ARG A 142 8.67 -14.86 -8.45
CA ARG A 142 9.05 -15.85 -9.48
C ARG A 142 9.88 -15.23 -10.60
N ARG A 143 9.53 -14.01 -11.03
CA ARG A 143 10.28 -13.26 -12.05
C ARG A 143 11.69 -12.91 -11.59
N ARG A 144 11.90 -12.70 -10.28
CA ARG A 144 13.20 -12.47 -9.64
C ARG A 144 13.98 -13.77 -9.35
N GLY A 145 13.45 -14.93 -9.74
CA GLY A 145 14.17 -16.20 -9.69
C GLY A 145 13.98 -17.01 -8.41
N LEU A 146 13.16 -16.56 -7.45
CA LEU A 146 12.90 -17.34 -6.23
C LEU A 146 12.20 -18.66 -6.57
N PRO A 147 12.49 -19.77 -5.88
CA PRO A 147 11.81 -21.05 -6.11
C PRO A 147 10.31 -20.95 -5.81
N GLY A 148 9.52 -21.85 -6.41
CA GLY A 148 8.06 -21.78 -6.39
C GLY A 148 7.48 -21.70 -4.98
N TRP A 149 7.98 -22.54 -4.07
CA TRP A 149 7.52 -22.60 -2.68
C TRP A 149 7.83 -21.31 -1.90
N LEU A 150 9.01 -20.69 -2.10
CA LEU A 150 9.38 -19.47 -1.38
C LEU A 150 8.59 -18.27 -1.89
N ALA A 151 8.35 -18.19 -3.20
CA ALA A 151 7.43 -17.20 -3.77
C ALA A 151 6.00 -17.40 -3.25
N SER A 152 5.55 -18.64 -3.09
CA SER A 152 4.25 -18.98 -2.49
C SER A 152 4.16 -18.52 -1.04
N LEU A 153 5.20 -18.73 -0.22
CA LEU A 153 5.25 -18.23 1.15
C LEU A 153 5.17 -16.70 1.21
N GLY A 154 5.88 -16.00 0.31
CA GLY A 154 5.79 -14.53 0.22
C GLY A 154 4.39 -14.04 -0.14
N ALA A 155 3.64 -14.76 -0.98
CA ALA A 155 2.25 -14.41 -1.29
C ALA A 155 1.27 -14.85 -0.19
N ALA A 156 1.64 -15.86 0.62
CA ALA A 156 0.81 -16.36 1.72
C ALA A 156 0.52 -15.27 2.76
N THR A 157 1.43 -14.32 2.97
CA THR A 157 1.25 -13.22 3.93
C THR A 157 0.09 -12.31 3.53
N GLN A 158 -0.23 -12.16 2.24
CA GLN A 158 -1.44 -11.45 1.82
C GLN A 158 -2.67 -12.35 1.80
N LEU A 159 -2.50 -13.63 1.44
CA LEU A 159 -3.64 -14.55 1.27
C LEU A 159 -4.24 -15.01 2.60
N LEU A 160 -3.41 -15.25 3.62
CA LEU A 160 -3.80 -15.96 4.84
C LEU A 160 -3.72 -15.10 6.11
N ASP A 161 -3.23 -13.87 6.04
CA ASP A 161 -3.20 -12.96 7.18
C ASP A 161 -4.63 -12.50 7.52
N ALA A 162 -5.07 -12.87 8.73
CA ALA A 162 -6.38 -12.52 9.25
C ALA A 162 -6.59 -11.01 9.36
N GLN A 163 -5.54 -10.23 9.67
CA GLN A 163 -5.63 -8.77 9.73
C GLN A 163 -5.89 -8.19 8.34
N MET A 164 -5.23 -8.72 7.29
CA MET A 164 -5.49 -8.28 5.93
C MET A 164 -6.88 -8.66 5.46
N VAL A 165 -7.35 -9.89 5.73
CA VAL A 165 -8.73 -10.29 5.39
C VAL A 165 -9.76 -9.41 6.10
N ALA A 166 -9.54 -9.07 7.37
CA ALA A 166 -10.40 -8.15 8.10
C ALA A 166 -10.39 -6.75 7.47
N LEU A 167 -9.21 -6.18 7.18
CA LEU A 167 -9.07 -4.86 6.55
C LEU A 167 -9.69 -4.80 5.15
N GLU A 168 -9.64 -5.88 4.37
CA GLU A 168 -10.33 -5.99 3.09
C GLU A 168 -11.86 -6.00 3.25
N HIS A 169 -12.36 -6.49 4.39
CA HIS A 169 -13.79 -6.53 4.68
C HIS A 169 -14.32 -5.24 5.32
N TYR A 170 -13.45 -4.44 5.96
CA TYR A 170 -13.79 -3.09 6.42
C TYR A 170 -13.89 -2.11 5.26
N VAL A 171 -14.86 -1.20 5.33
CA VAL A 171 -14.93 -0.04 4.40
C VAL A 171 -13.86 0.99 4.80
N LEU A 172 -12.61 0.69 4.42
CA LEU A 172 -11.39 1.43 4.74
C LEU A 172 -10.41 1.47 3.56
N ALA A 173 -9.54 2.46 3.55
CA ALA A 173 -8.63 2.75 2.45
C ALA A 173 -7.43 1.79 2.32
N ASP A 174 -7.17 0.96 3.32
CA ASP A 174 -5.92 0.19 3.48
C ASP A 174 -5.67 -0.80 2.33
N SER A 175 -6.71 -1.49 1.86
CA SER A 175 -6.58 -2.48 0.79
C SER A 175 -6.19 -1.84 -0.54
N LEU A 176 -6.84 -0.73 -0.88
CA LEU A 176 -6.53 0.05 -2.08
C LEU A 176 -5.13 0.65 -1.98
N PHE A 177 -4.81 1.27 -0.85
CA PHE A 177 -3.50 1.87 -0.60
C PHE A 177 -2.37 0.84 -0.78
N THR A 178 -2.50 -0.31 -0.13
CA THR A 178 -1.49 -1.38 -0.13
C THR A 178 -1.27 -1.93 -1.54
N LEU A 179 -2.35 -2.14 -2.31
CA LEU A 179 -2.23 -2.57 -3.71
C LEU A 179 -1.49 -1.51 -4.53
N LEU A 180 -1.90 -0.24 -4.47
CA LEU A 180 -1.35 0.84 -5.29
C LEU A 180 0.15 1.04 -5.05
N ILE A 181 0.58 1.14 -3.79
CA ILE A 181 1.99 1.34 -3.45
C ILE A 181 2.85 0.12 -3.81
N THR A 182 2.33 -1.09 -3.60
CA THR A 182 3.09 -2.32 -3.84
C THR A 182 3.19 -2.58 -5.34
N ALA A 183 2.12 -2.34 -6.10
CA ALA A 183 2.16 -2.40 -7.56
C ALA A 183 3.12 -1.34 -8.13
N ALA A 184 3.12 -0.12 -7.59
CA ALA A 184 4.07 0.91 -7.98
C ALA A 184 5.53 0.48 -7.73
N ALA A 185 5.82 -0.14 -6.57
CA ALA A 185 7.15 -0.68 -6.26
C ALA A 185 7.52 -1.82 -7.22
N ILE A 186 6.62 -2.79 -7.40
CA ILE A 186 6.83 -3.94 -8.28
C ILE A 186 7.15 -3.47 -9.70
N LEU A 187 6.45 -2.47 -10.25
CA LEU A 187 6.74 -1.96 -11.60
C LEU A 187 8.17 -1.42 -11.76
N LEU A 188 8.72 -0.76 -10.73
CA LEU A 188 10.09 -0.27 -10.76
C LEU A 188 11.13 -1.39 -10.57
N LEU A 189 10.76 -2.44 -9.85
CA LEU A 189 11.64 -3.55 -9.49
C LEU A 189 11.51 -4.76 -10.44
N TYR A 190 10.49 -4.79 -11.29
CA TYR A 190 10.15 -5.96 -12.12
C TYR A 190 11.28 -6.35 -13.08
N ASN A 191 11.96 -5.36 -13.64
CA ASN A 191 13.14 -5.52 -14.48
C ASN A 191 14.31 -4.76 -13.86
N ASP A 192 15.56 -5.22 -14.09
CA ASP A 192 16.76 -4.59 -13.52
C ASP A 192 16.92 -3.12 -13.92
N LYS A 193 16.40 -2.77 -15.09
CA LYS A 193 16.22 -1.39 -15.57
C LYS A 193 14.75 -1.17 -15.92
N PRO A 194 13.98 -0.38 -15.16
CA PRO A 194 12.60 -0.11 -15.49
C PRO A 194 12.49 0.65 -16.83
N GLY A 195 11.45 0.38 -17.60
CA GLY A 195 11.15 1.18 -18.80
C GLY A 195 10.65 2.58 -18.42
N VAL A 196 10.68 3.53 -19.36
CA VAL A 196 10.12 4.88 -19.16
C VAL A 196 8.63 4.80 -18.81
N PHE A 197 7.87 3.98 -19.54
CA PHE A 197 6.46 3.74 -19.24
C PHE A 197 6.24 3.15 -17.85
N ALA A 198 7.09 2.21 -17.42
CA ALA A 198 6.98 1.64 -16.06
C ALA A 198 7.23 2.70 -14.98
N CYS A 199 8.12 3.67 -15.22
CA CYS A 199 8.33 4.79 -14.31
C CYS A 199 7.10 5.71 -14.23
N VAL A 200 6.48 6.03 -15.37
CA VAL A 200 5.23 6.80 -15.42
C VAL A 200 4.11 6.06 -14.72
N ALA A 201 3.86 4.80 -15.08
CA ALA A 201 2.81 3.97 -14.47
C ALA A 201 3.01 3.82 -12.95
N SER A 202 4.26 3.58 -12.51
CA SER A 202 4.60 3.54 -11.08
C SER A 202 4.29 4.87 -10.38
N SER A 203 4.64 6.01 -10.99
CA SER A 203 4.33 7.32 -10.40
C SER A 203 2.83 7.59 -10.28
N VAL A 204 2.03 7.21 -11.29
CA VAL A 204 0.57 7.38 -11.25
C VAL A 204 -0.06 6.53 -10.15
N LEU A 205 0.34 5.26 -10.04
CA LEU A 205 -0.12 4.37 -8.97
C LEU A 205 0.30 4.90 -7.59
N LEU A 206 1.53 5.38 -7.46
CA LEU A 206 2.03 5.94 -6.22
C LEU A 206 1.27 7.19 -5.81
N VAL A 207 0.97 8.09 -6.75
CA VAL A 207 0.13 9.27 -6.48
C VAL A 207 -1.28 8.85 -6.06
N GLY A 208 -1.88 7.86 -6.73
CA GLY A 208 -3.15 7.27 -6.28
C GLY A 208 -3.06 6.75 -4.84
N GLY A 209 -1.95 6.11 -4.47
CA GLY A 209 -1.66 5.70 -3.10
C GLY A 209 -1.55 6.89 -2.13
N VAL A 210 -0.80 7.94 -2.49
CA VAL A 210 -0.67 9.17 -1.69
C VAL A 210 -2.02 9.83 -1.42
N LEU A 211 -2.86 9.93 -2.46
CA LEU A 211 -4.20 10.49 -2.34
C LEU A 211 -5.15 9.58 -1.56
N THR A 212 -4.84 8.29 -1.45
CA THR A 212 -5.59 7.33 -0.62
C THR A 212 -5.16 7.44 0.85
N ARG A 213 -3.86 7.47 1.12
CA ARG A 213 -3.26 7.73 2.44
C ARG A 213 -2.01 8.58 2.31
N THR A 214 -1.97 9.70 3.04
CA THR A 214 -0.89 10.69 2.97
C THR A 214 0.49 10.16 3.42
N ILE A 215 0.54 9.02 4.13
CA ILE A 215 1.79 8.35 4.47
C ILE A 215 2.59 7.95 3.21
N GLY A 216 1.93 7.78 2.07
CA GLY A 216 2.58 7.50 0.79
C GLY A 216 3.53 8.60 0.29
N ILE A 217 3.44 9.83 0.83
CA ILE A 217 4.30 10.96 0.38
C ILE A 217 5.77 10.63 0.61
N GLY A 218 6.10 9.99 1.74
CA GLY A 218 7.48 9.56 2.03
C GLY A 218 8.01 8.56 1.01
N LEU A 219 7.14 7.68 0.49
CA LEU A 219 7.51 6.68 -0.52
C LEU A 219 7.85 7.32 -1.87
N ALA A 220 7.24 8.45 -2.23
CA ALA A 220 7.61 9.20 -3.44
C ALA A 220 9.07 9.64 -3.43
N GLY A 221 9.54 10.14 -2.29
CA GLY A 221 10.95 10.47 -2.09
C GLY A 221 11.85 9.23 -2.19
N ILE A 222 11.46 8.12 -1.56
CA ILE A 222 12.23 6.87 -1.59
C ILE A 222 12.33 6.30 -3.01
N PHE A 223 11.25 6.32 -3.79
CA PHE A 223 11.25 5.77 -5.15
C PHE A 223 12.07 6.64 -6.11
N ALA A 224 11.96 7.97 -5.97
CA ALA A 224 12.82 8.90 -6.71
C ALA A 224 14.30 8.68 -6.36
N LEU A 225 14.62 8.57 -5.06
CA LEU A 225 15.98 8.29 -4.58
C LEU A 225 16.49 6.94 -5.13
N TYR A 226 15.66 5.90 -5.12
CA TYR A 226 15.99 4.61 -5.70
C TYR A 226 16.41 4.74 -7.18
N LEU A 227 15.64 5.46 -8.00
CA LEU A 227 15.97 5.66 -9.42
C LEU A 227 17.27 6.46 -9.62
N ILE A 228 17.53 7.44 -8.75
CA ILE A 228 18.76 8.24 -8.77
C ILE A 228 19.96 7.37 -8.38
N VAL A 229 19.90 6.68 -7.25
CA VAL A 229 20.98 5.82 -6.72
C VAL A 229 21.28 4.65 -7.66
N ARG A 230 20.27 4.12 -8.36
CA ARG A 230 20.45 3.06 -9.36
C ARG A 230 20.97 3.57 -10.70
N TRP A 231 21.25 4.87 -10.82
CA TRP A 231 21.72 5.49 -12.06
C TRP A 231 20.83 5.13 -13.26
N ALA A 232 19.51 5.14 -13.03
CA ALA A 232 18.52 4.75 -14.03
C ALA A 232 18.51 5.70 -15.25
N GLY A 233 19.23 6.82 -15.20
CA GLY A 233 19.31 7.82 -16.25
C GLY A 233 18.21 8.85 -16.14
N TRP A 234 18.54 10.10 -16.50
CA TRP A 234 17.70 11.27 -16.26
C TRP A 234 16.30 11.13 -16.86
N LYS A 235 16.15 10.52 -18.05
CA LYS A 235 14.83 10.29 -18.68
C LYS A 235 13.87 9.51 -17.80
N ARG A 236 14.35 8.49 -17.08
CA ARG A 236 13.52 7.64 -16.20
C ARG A 236 13.16 8.38 -14.92
N VAL A 237 14.11 9.14 -14.37
CA VAL A 237 13.88 10.00 -13.20
C VAL A 237 12.83 11.06 -13.53
N VAL A 238 12.97 11.77 -14.66
CA VAL A 238 11.99 12.77 -15.11
C VAL A 238 10.63 12.11 -15.37
N ALA A 239 10.60 10.95 -16.02
CA ALA A 239 9.36 10.22 -16.29
C ALA A 239 8.61 9.77 -15.03
N PHE A 240 9.32 9.60 -13.91
CA PHE A 240 8.72 9.33 -12.60
C PHE A 240 8.34 10.63 -11.86
N VAL A 241 9.26 11.60 -11.79
CA VAL A 241 9.10 12.82 -10.98
C VAL A 241 8.05 13.75 -11.58
N LEU A 242 7.99 13.88 -12.91
CA LEU A 242 7.08 14.82 -13.56
C LEU A 242 5.60 14.51 -13.26
N PRO A 243 5.09 13.27 -13.43
CA PRO A 243 3.71 12.97 -13.04
C PRO A 243 3.45 13.15 -11.54
N VAL A 244 4.41 12.81 -10.67
CA VAL A 244 4.28 13.06 -9.22
C VAL A 244 4.05 14.55 -8.95
N LEU A 245 4.90 15.41 -9.51
CA LEU A 245 4.80 16.86 -9.32
C LEU A 245 3.51 17.43 -9.91
N VAL A 246 3.14 17.01 -11.12
CA VAL A 246 1.93 17.51 -11.79
C VAL A 246 0.67 17.10 -11.04
N LEU A 247 0.53 15.82 -10.67
CA LEU A 247 -0.69 15.32 -10.05
C LEU A 247 -0.82 15.77 -8.59
N LEU A 248 0.25 15.70 -7.80
CA LEU A 248 0.22 16.20 -6.41
C LEU A 248 0.13 17.73 -6.37
N GLY A 249 0.83 18.41 -7.28
CA GLY A 249 0.74 19.87 -7.41
C GLY A 249 -0.66 20.34 -7.81
N GLY A 250 -1.32 19.63 -8.74
CA GLY A 250 -2.70 19.89 -9.10
C GLY A 250 -3.66 19.69 -7.93
N TYR A 251 -3.50 18.60 -7.16
CA TYR A 251 -4.29 18.36 -5.95
C TYR A 251 -4.05 19.43 -4.87
N LEU A 252 -2.79 19.83 -4.64
CA LEU A 252 -2.47 20.92 -3.72
C LEU A 252 -3.04 22.27 -4.18
N GLY A 253 -3.08 22.53 -5.50
CA GLY A 253 -3.75 23.68 -6.09
C GLY A 253 -5.25 23.67 -5.84
N TRP A 254 -5.89 22.50 -5.96
CA TRP A 254 -7.32 22.34 -5.63
C TRP A 254 -7.59 22.53 -4.14
N MET A 255 -6.76 21.98 -3.26
CA MET A 255 -6.83 22.23 -1.82
C MET A 255 -6.68 23.72 -1.48
N HIS A 256 -5.83 24.44 -2.20
CA HIS A 256 -5.67 25.87 -2.02
C HIS A 256 -6.89 26.66 -2.54
N SER A 257 -7.49 26.28 -3.66
CA SER A 257 -8.67 26.98 -4.18
C SER A 257 -9.90 26.81 -3.29
N GLU A 258 -10.07 25.65 -2.65
CA GLU A 258 -11.22 25.37 -1.78
C GLU A 258 -11.00 25.86 -0.33
N TYR A 259 -9.80 25.68 0.22
CA TYR A 259 -9.53 25.88 1.65
C TYR A 259 -8.42 26.88 1.96
N GLY A 260 -7.80 27.50 0.95
CA GLY A 260 -6.75 28.51 1.12
C GLY A 260 -5.42 27.96 1.66
N THR A 261 -5.24 26.63 1.76
CA THR A 261 -4.04 26.02 2.33
C THR A 261 -3.42 24.97 1.39
N PHE A 262 -2.09 24.97 1.31
CA PHE A 262 -1.34 23.91 0.62
C PHE A 262 -1.08 22.76 1.59
N SER A 263 -2.06 21.88 1.72
CA SER A 263 -1.98 20.68 2.55
C SER A 263 -2.62 19.51 1.84
N PHE A 264 -2.19 18.28 2.16
CA PHE A 264 -2.85 17.08 1.64
C PHE A 264 -4.13 16.71 2.40
N SER A 265 -4.36 17.36 3.54
CA SER A 265 -5.51 17.13 4.42
C SER A 265 -5.53 18.22 5.50
N ARG A 266 -6.71 18.69 5.92
CA ARG A 266 -6.83 19.65 7.04
C ARG A 266 -6.33 19.09 8.37
N MET A 267 -6.23 17.77 8.50
CA MET A 267 -5.75 17.07 9.68
C MET A 267 -4.23 16.80 9.65
N GLN A 268 -3.51 17.13 8.57
CA GLN A 268 -2.08 16.82 8.44
C GLN A 268 -1.23 17.39 9.59
N GLY A 269 -1.50 18.62 10.01
CA GLY A 269 -0.85 19.25 11.17
C GLY A 269 -1.17 18.52 12.48
N LEU A 270 -2.42 18.08 12.64
CA LEU A 270 -2.89 17.31 13.81
C LEU A 270 -2.20 15.94 13.91
N TYR A 271 -2.02 15.24 12.79
CA TYR A 271 -1.30 13.96 12.78
C TYR A 271 0.18 14.10 13.15
N LEU A 272 0.83 15.19 12.73
CA LEU A 272 2.21 15.46 13.13
C LEU A 272 2.30 15.89 14.60
N TYR A 273 1.33 16.68 15.06
CA TYR A 273 1.18 17.04 16.47
C TYR A 273 1.00 15.80 17.35
N SER A 274 0.16 14.84 16.97
CA SER A 274 -0.14 13.66 17.78
C SER A 274 1.11 12.79 18.05
N ARG A 275 2.10 12.85 17.16
CA ARG A 275 3.42 12.22 17.37
C ARG A 275 4.34 13.06 18.23
N THR A 276 4.45 14.36 17.95
CA THR A 276 5.37 15.26 18.66
C THR A 276 4.92 15.57 20.09
N ALA A 277 3.60 15.56 20.36
CA ALA A 277 3.03 15.75 21.69
C ALA A 277 3.48 14.68 22.70
N GLN A 278 3.81 13.47 22.26
CA GLN A 278 4.34 12.43 23.16
C GLN A 278 5.67 12.86 23.79
N ILE A 279 6.53 13.54 23.03
CA ILE A 279 7.91 13.81 23.41
C ILE A 279 8.19 15.29 23.74
N ALA A 280 7.26 16.19 23.43
CA ALA A 280 7.46 17.64 23.56
C ALA A 280 7.74 18.06 25.01
N ASP A 281 8.95 18.54 25.29
CA ASP A 281 9.30 19.14 26.59
C ASP A 281 9.12 20.66 26.50
N CYS A 282 7.91 21.13 26.76
CA CYS A 282 7.52 22.52 26.55
C CYS A 282 8.32 23.55 27.36
N ASP A 283 8.95 23.15 28.46
CA ASP A 283 9.77 24.04 29.28
C ASP A 283 11.10 24.36 28.61
N ARG A 284 11.57 23.47 27.72
CA ARG A 284 12.81 23.64 26.95
C ARG A 284 12.59 24.25 25.57
N LEU A 285 11.34 24.31 25.11
CA LEU A 285 11.00 24.76 23.76
C LEU A 285 10.77 26.28 23.71
N ARG A 286 11.38 26.91 22.70
CA ARG A 286 11.05 28.28 22.30
C ARG A 286 9.79 28.24 21.43
N LEU A 287 8.65 28.52 22.04
CA LEU A 287 7.31 28.52 21.42
C LEU A 287 6.69 29.91 21.47
N SER A 288 5.95 30.28 20.42
CA SER A 288 5.03 31.42 20.45
C SER A 288 3.87 31.17 21.41
N ALA A 289 3.14 32.23 21.80
CA ALA A 289 1.98 32.10 22.68
C ALA A 289 0.91 31.16 22.11
N ALA A 290 0.70 31.19 20.79
CA ALA A 290 -0.25 30.33 20.10
C ALA A 290 0.19 28.86 20.08
N GLU A 291 1.48 28.58 19.87
CA GLU A 291 2.02 27.22 19.90
C GLU A 291 2.02 26.64 21.32
N ARG A 292 2.33 27.46 22.33
CA ARG A 292 2.36 27.05 23.73
C ARG A 292 0.97 26.60 24.25
N ALA A 293 -0.11 27.09 23.65
CA ALA A 293 -1.46 26.63 23.96
C ALA A 293 -1.69 25.13 23.66
N PHE A 294 -0.85 24.53 22.82
CA PHE A 294 -0.89 23.10 22.48
C PHE A 294 0.07 22.24 23.30
N CYS A 295 0.69 22.79 24.34
CA CYS A 295 1.53 22.01 25.23
C CYS A 295 0.70 20.99 26.04
N PRO A 296 1.04 19.70 26.01
CA PRO A 296 0.39 18.72 26.86
C PRO A 296 0.65 19.03 28.34
N THR A 297 -0.40 18.97 29.16
CA THR A 297 -0.32 19.21 30.61
C THR A 297 0.34 18.06 31.36
N THR A 298 0.28 16.84 30.81
CA THR A 298 0.90 15.64 31.40
C THR A 298 2.43 15.68 31.21
N PRO A 299 3.23 15.44 32.27
CA PRO A 299 4.69 15.33 32.15
C PRO A 299 5.11 14.21 31.19
N VAL A 300 6.23 14.40 30.47
CA VAL A 300 6.71 13.49 29.41
C VAL A 300 6.74 12.01 29.87
N SER A 301 7.19 11.73 31.09
CA SER A 301 7.30 10.37 31.64
C SER A 301 5.97 9.68 31.97
N LYS A 302 4.86 10.42 32.02
CA LYS A 302 3.52 9.91 32.31
C LYS A 302 2.57 10.03 31.12
N ARG A 303 3.09 10.38 29.95
CA ARG A 303 2.28 10.50 28.73
C ARG A 303 1.90 9.14 28.19
N GLU A 304 0.77 9.11 27.51
CA GLU A 304 0.30 7.95 26.80
C GLU A 304 1.27 7.58 25.67
N ASP A 305 1.64 6.31 25.57
CA ASP A 305 2.55 5.80 24.54
C ASP A 305 1.89 5.78 23.15
N ARG A 306 0.56 5.85 23.11
CA ARG A 306 -0.25 5.92 21.90
C ARG A 306 -0.36 7.36 21.37
N GLY A 307 0.25 7.61 20.22
CA GLY A 307 0.16 8.92 19.57
C GLY A 307 -1.25 9.34 19.20
N ASP A 308 -2.11 8.41 18.78
CA ASP A 308 -3.50 8.69 18.45
C ASP A 308 -4.32 9.15 19.67
N TRP A 309 -3.87 8.86 20.90
CA TRP A 309 -4.50 9.41 22.10
C TRP A 309 -4.47 10.95 22.09
N PHE A 310 -3.35 11.55 21.66
CA PHE A 310 -3.24 12.99 21.49
C PHE A 310 -4.04 13.53 20.30
N LEU A 311 -4.59 12.67 19.45
CA LEU A 311 -5.56 13.11 18.44
C LEU A 311 -6.98 13.15 19.04
N TRP A 312 -7.29 12.17 19.89
CA TRP A 312 -8.64 11.85 20.34
C TRP A 312 -8.88 12.00 21.86
N ASN A 313 -8.03 12.67 22.63
CA ASN A 313 -8.23 12.83 24.09
C ASN A 313 -7.75 14.19 24.66
N GLY A 314 -7.33 15.15 23.82
CA GLY A 314 -6.88 16.47 24.29
C GLY A 314 -7.85 17.62 23.99
N PRO A 315 -7.55 18.86 24.41
CA PRO A 315 -8.38 20.04 24.15
C PRO A 315 -8.68 20.27 22.66
N GLN A 316 -7.84 19.68 21.80
CA GLN A 316 -7.99 19.64 20.35
C GLN A 316 -9.22 18.87 19.82
N MET A 317 -9.85 18.02 20.63
CA MET A 317 -10.79 17.00 20.14
C MET A 317 -12.17 17.50 19.69
N GLY A 318 -12.52 18.75 19.97
CA GLY A 318 -13.80 19.36 19.55
C GLY A 318 -13.71 20.17 18.26
N LEU A 319 -12.53 20.25 17.65
CA LEU A 319 -12.19 21.28 16.68
C LEU A 319 -12.09 20.67 15.27
N GLN A 320 -13.19 20.13 14.74
CA GLN A 320 -13.29 19.76 13.31
C GLN A 320 -13.23 20.98 12.37
N ARG A 321 -13.02 22.19 12.89
CA ARG A 321 -12.93 23.46 12.17
C ARG A 321 -11.86 24.37 12.77
N TYR A 322 -10.62 23.90 12.87
CA TYR A 322 -9.52 24.82 13.17
C TYR A 322 -9.46 25.94 12.15
N THR A 323 -9.41 27.18 12.62
CA THR A 323 -9.10 28.31 11.74
C THR A 323 -7.73 28.10 11.10
N PRO A 324 -7.44 28.69 9.93
CA PRO A 324 -6.11 28.60 9.32
C PRO A 324 -4.98 28.98 10.29
N ALA A 325 -5.23 29.96 11.18
CA ALA A 325 -4.29 30.36 12.22
C ALA A 325 -4.02 29.25 13.25
N GLN A 326 -5.05 28.54 13.71
CA GLN A 326 -4.87 27.43 14.64
C GLN A 326 -4.16 26.24 13.97
N GLN A 327 -4.49 25.93 12.71
CA GLN A 327 -3.79 24.88 11.95
C GLN A 327 -2.30 25.22 11.78
N ALA A 328 -1.99 26.50 11.51
CA ALA A 328 -0.63 26.99 11.44
C ALA A 328 0.09 26.87 12.78
N ALA A 329 -0.57 27.18 13.91
CA ALA A 329 -0.01 27.04 15.25
C ALA A 329 0.27 25.58 15.62
N ILE A 330 -0.63 24.65 15.29
CA ILE A 330 -0.44 23.22 15.57
C ILE A 330 0.71 22.64 14.73
N SER A 331 0.72 22.96 13.44
CA SER A 331 1.82 22.58 12.54
C SER A 331 3.15 23.22 12.98
N GLY A 332 3.10 24.48 13.41
CA GLY A 332 4.23 25.23 13.96
C GLY A 332 4.83 24.55 15.18
N PHE A 333 3.99 24.26 16.19
CA PHE A 333 4.38 23.53 17.39
C PHE A 333 5.10 22.23 17.04
N ALA A 334 4.50 21.40 16.19
CA ALA A 334 5.08 20.10 15.83
C ALA A 334 6.45 20.26 15.13
N LYS A 335 6.58 21.26 14.24
CA LYS A 335 7.86 21.59 13.60
C LYS A 335 8.89 22.11 14.61
N GLN A 336 8.49 22.88 15.61
CA GLN A 336 9.39 23.38 16.66
C GLN A 336 9.92 22.24 17.52
N VAL A 337 9.06 21.30 17.93
CA VAL A 337 9.47 20.10 18.67
C VAL A 337 10.53 19.32 17.87
N ILE A 338 10.28 19.05 16.58
CA ILE A 338 11.25 18.30 15.75
C ILE A 338 12.58 19.05 15.59
N LYS A 339 12.54 20.37 15.41
CA LYS A 339 13.76 21.19 15.22
C LYS A 339 14.58 21.33 16.49
N GLN A 340 13.94 21.45 17.65
CA GLN A 340 14.59 21.75 18.93
C GLN A 340 14.88 20.48 19.75
N GLN A 341 14.15 19.38 19.51
CA GLN A 341 14.34 18.07 20.14
C GLN A 341 14.51 16.94 19.08
N PRO A 342 15.51 17.04 18.17
CA PRO A 342 15.67 16.05 17.10
C PRO A 342 16.04 14.65 17.62
N GLY A 343 16.80 14.57 18.72
CA GLY A 343 17.17 13.30 19.35
C GLY A 343 15.96 12.54 19.90
N ASP A 344 15.06 13.23 20.59
CA ASP A 344 13.83 12.64 21.14
C ASP A 344 12.90 12.17 20.01
N TYR A 345 12.81 12.95 18.92
CA TYR A 345 12.03 12.56 17.74
C TYR A 345 12.63 11.35 17.03
N LEU A 346 13.95 11.28 16.88
CA LEU A 346 14.63 10.10 16.32
C LEU A 346 14.44 8.87 17.20
N ALA A 347 14.51 9.01 18.52
CA ALA A 347 14.26 7.93 19.47
C ALA A 347 12.81 7.43 19.37
N LEU A 348 11.83 8.33 19.24
CA LEU A 348 10.43 7.98 19.00
C LEU A 348 10.26 7.17 17.70
N VAL A 349 10.82 7.67 16.59
CA VAL A 349 10.75 6.97 15.30
C VAL A 349 11.43 5.61 15.36
N ALA A 350 12.59 5.53 16.01
CA ALA A 350 13.31 4.27 16.19
C ALA A 350 12.51 3.27 17.03
N ARG A 351 11.92 3.71 18.17
CA ARG A 351 11.06 2.88 19.03
C ARG A 351 9.84 2.37 18.27
N ASP A 352 9.16 3.25 17.52
CA ASP A 352 7.98 2.86 16.74
C ASP A 352 8.35 1.91 15.59
N THR A 353 9.48 2.12 14.93
CA THR A 353 9.96 1.24 13.85
C THR A 353 10.38 -0.13 14.39
N ALA A 354 11.08 -0.15 15.54
CA ALA A 354 11.57 -1.37 16.15
C ALA A 354 10.45 -2.35 16.52
N LYS A 355 9.26 -1.85 16.87
CA LYS A 355 8.07 -2.68 17.12
C LYS A 355 7.75 -3.60 15.94
N TYR A 356 8.03 -3.20 14.70
CA TYR A 356 7.76 -4.04 13.52
C TYR A 356 8.88 -5.04 13.20
N LEU A 357 10.06 -4.89 13.79
CA LEU A 357 11.24 -5.71 13.52
C LEU A 357 11.55 -6.70 14.66
N LEU A 358 11.09 -6.39 15.87
CA LEU A 358 11.35 -7.20 17.06
C LEU A 358 10.21 -8.20 17.30
N PRO A 359 10.54 -9.43 17.76
CA PRO A 359 9.53 -10.40 18.16
C PRO A 359 8.82 -9.96 19.43
N GLY A 360 7.51 -10.14 19.46
CA GLY A 360 6.65 -9.71 20.57
C GLY A 360 6.23 -8.25 20.42
N GLN A 361 4.92 -8.01 20.36
CA GLN A 361 4.38 -6.66 20.50
C GLN A 361 4.24 -6.36 22.00
N PRO A 362 4.75 -5.22 22.50
CA PRO A 362 4.40 -4.78 23.85
C PRO A 362 2.90 -4.51 23.88
N VAL A 363 2.16 -5.41 24.52
CA VAL A 363 0.72 -5.32 24.70
C VAL A 363 0.50 -4.36 25.88
N THR A 364 -0.18 -3.23 25.65
CA THR A 364 -0.52 -2.33 26.76
C THR A 364 -1.58 -2.98 27.65
N SER A 365 -1.78 -2.46 28.87
CA SER A 365 -2.86 -2.91 29.75
C SER A 365 -4.24 -2.84 29.07
N TRP A 366 -4.43 -1.84 28.21
CA TRP A 366 -5.60 -1.70 27.37
C TRP A 366 -5.73 -2.82 26.34
N ASP A 367 -4.66 -3.15 25.63
CA ASP A 367 -4.66 -4.21 24.61
C ASP A 367 -4.89 -5.59 25.25
N THR A 368 -4.34 -5.86 26.45
CA THR A 368 -4.65 -7.09 27.20
C THR A 368 -6.11 -7.15 27.62
N CYS A 369 -6.70 -6.02 28.02
CA CYS A 369 -8.12 -5.96 28.35
C CYS A 369 -8.94 -6.34 27.12
N VAL A 370 -8.75 -5.65 25.99
CA VAL A 370 -9.49 -5.90 24.74
C VAL A 370 -9.23 -7.32 24.21
N GLY A 371 -8.02 -7.85 24.33
CA GLY A 371 -7.70 -9.23 23.95
C GLY A 371 -8.55 -10.27 24.70
N GLY A 372 -8.85 -10.03 25.98
CA GLY A 372 -9.77 -10.85 26.77
C GLY A 372 -11.23 -10.78 26.34
N TRP A 373 -11.61 -9.78 25.52
CA TRP A 373 -12.99 -9.61 25.02
C TRP A 373 -13.27 -10.45 23.78
N TRP A 374 -12.22 -10.81 23.02
CA TRP A 374 -12.32 -11.67 21.85
C TRP A 374 -12.30 -13.16 22.21
N ALA A 375 -12.03 -13.51 23.47
CA ALA A 375 -12.40 -14.81 24.00
C ALA A 375 -13.93 -14.84 24.12
N MET A 376 -14.57 -15.85 23.51
CA MET A 376 -16.01 -16.06 23.70
C MET A 376 -16.28 -16.09 25.20
N PRO A 377 -17.10 -15.17 25.75
CA PRO A 377 -17.30 -15.13 27.18
C PRO A 377 -18.04 -16.39 27.59
N ALA A 378 -17.53 -17.08 28.62
CA ALA A 378 -18.14 -18.30 29.13
C ALA A 378 -19.57 -18.06 29.69
N GLN A 379 -19.95 -16.79 29.89
CA GLN A 379 -21.26 -16.35 30.37
C GLN A 379 -21.70 -15.09 29.60
N LEU A 380 -22.98 -15.01 29.27
CA LEU A 380 -23.54 -13.84 28.59
C LEU A 380 -23.40 -12.59 29.48
N PRO A 381 -22.98 -11.43 28.93
CA PRO A 381 -22.79 -10.21 29.71
C PRO A 381 -24.08 -9.73 30.39
N ASP A 382 -23.97 -9.34 31.67
CA ASP A 382 -25.00 -8.52 32.32
C ASP A 382 -25.03 -7.12 31.66
N ASN A 383 -26.20 -6.71 31.17
CA ASN A 383 -26.45 -5.45 30.46
C ASN A 383 -26.28 -4.20 31.34
N SER A 384 -25.98 -4.35 32.63
CA SER A 384 -25.84 -3.26 33.61
C SER A 384 -24.48 -2.53 33.58
N THR A 385 -23.45 -3.08 32.91
CA THR A 385 -22.08 -2.53 32.92
C THR A 385 -21.72 -1.86 31.60
N THR A 386 -21.40 -0.57 31.66
CA THR A 386 -20.99 0.22 30.49
C THR A 386 -19.58 -0.14 30.02
N PHE A 387 -19.30 0.09 28.73
CA PHE A 387 -17.99 -0.12 28.10
C PHE A 387 -16.81 0.43 28.92
N GLN A 388 -16.99 1.60 29.55
CA GLN A 388 -15.96 2.28 30.36
C GLN A 388 -15.68 1.62 31.71
N THR A 389 -16.60 0.84 32.28
CA THR A 389 -16.39 0.22 33.60
C THR A 389 -15.62 -1.10 33.53
N ARG A 390 -15.56 -1.76 32.36
CA ARG A 390 -14.92 -3.09 32.21
C ARG A 390 -13.44 -3.04 31.82
N CYS A 391 -12.97 -1.99 31.15
CA CYS A 391 -11.55 -1.76 30.85
C CYS A 391 -11.01 -0.51 31.56
N LYS A 392 -11.19 -0.38 32.87
CA LYS A 392 -10.35 0.58 33.61
C LYS A 392 -8.95 -0.01 33.73
N ALA A 393 -7.95 0.72 33.25
CA ALA A 393 -6.58 0.50 33.68
C ALA A 393 -6.56 0.65 35.22
N LEU A 394 -5.96 -0.33 35.91
CA LEU A 394 -5.62 -0.19 37.32
C LEU A 394 -4.59 0.93 37.50
#